data_AF-A0A519EQ65-F1
#
_entry.id   AF-A0A519EQ65-F1
#
_cell.length_a   1.000
_cell.length_b   1.000
_cell.length_c   1.000
_cell.angle_alpha   90.00
_cell.angle_beta   90.00
_cell.angle_gamma   90.00
#
_symmetry.space_group_name_H-M   'P 1'
#
loop_
_entity.id
_entity.type
_entity.pdbx_description
1 polymer ?
#
loop_
_entity_poly.entity_id
_entity_poly.type
_entity_poly.pdbx_seq_one_letter_code
_entity_poly.pdbx_strand_id
1 'polypeptide(L)'
;AGCVTALLGYFVGLLSLRLKGHYFSIFTLCVSYIMFLLIEKWESLTHGPVGIMGIPAPTGIGPLQFGTPLSQYYLVLAFLVLGIWIMARIVRSLLGRSFMAVRNSDELAEALGIDLMRTKTLSFVLSVVYAGFAGALYAGQVRFLGPDLASEVVTFDLVMFVLVGGVGTLLGPLVGTVLVTYLTQSLQFLQDYRMVVFGPLLIALIIFMPDGLVGTWLKRRARRADAQASAAKDAAGATATPIAPAKEGRSHA
;
A
#
# COMPACT_ATOMS: atom_id res chain seq x y z
N ALA A 1 8.63 16.65 -10.09
CA ALA A 1 8.45 15.78 -8.92
C ALA A 1 9.05 14.40 -9.14
N GLY A 2 8.47 13.55 -10.01
CA GLY A 2 8.87 12.14 -10.17
C GLY A 2 10.36 11.86 -10.36
N CYS A 3 11.06 12.57 -11.25
CA CYS A 3 12.50 12.35 -11.47
C CYS A 3 13.36 12.74 -10.26
N VAL A 4 13.02 13.86 -9.61
CA VAL A 4 13.75 14.34 -8.42
C VAL A 4 13.56 13.37 -7.26
N THR A 5 12.33 12.92 -7.02
CA THR A 5 12.04 11.94 -5.98
C THR A 5 12.62 10.57 -6.30
N ALA A 6 12.69 10.17 -7.57
CA ALA A 6 13.34 8.93 -7.98
C ALA A 6 14.86 8.97 -7.69
N LEU A 7 15.52 10.08 -8.01
CA LEU A 7 16.95 10.26 -7.73
C LEU A 7 17.23 10.25 -6.23
N LEU A 8 16.49 11.05 -5.45
CA LEU A 8 16.63 11.07 -3.99
C LEU A 8 16.34 9.69 -3.38
N GLY A 9 15.27 9.04 -3.83
CA GLY A 9 14.92 7.68 -3.41
C GLY A 9 16.00 6.66 -3.75
N TYR A 10 16.67 6.78 -4.89
CA TYR A 10 17.75 5.89 -5.28
C TYR A 10 18.96 6.02 -4.34
N PHE A 11 19.39 7.25 -4.06
CA PHE A 11 20.52 7.49 -3.13
C PHE A 11 20.20 7.06 -1.70
N VAL A 12 19.03 7.43 -1.18
CA VAL A 12 18.60 7.04 0.17
C VAL A 12 18.36 5.53 0.25
N GLY A 13 17.80 4.92 -0.80
CA GLY A 13 17.61 3.48 -0.92
C GLY A 13 18.92 2.72 -0.86
N LEU A 14 19.92 3.13 -1.63
CA LEU A 14 21.24 2.52 -1.64
C LEU A 14 21.95 2.57 -0.27
N LEU A 15 21.72 3.63 0.51
CA LEU A 15 22.30 3.75 1.84
C LEU A 15 21.52 2.93 2.87
N SER A 16 20.19 3.09 2.89
CA SER A 16 19.30 2.47 3.87
C SER A 16 19.27 0.94 3.75
N LEU A 17 19.24 0.40 2.54
CA LEU A 17 19.09 -1.04 2.28
C LEU A 17 20.36 -1.86 2.58
N ARG A 18 21.46 -1.21 2.98
CA ARG A 18 22.63 -1.90 3.54
C ARG A 18 22.38 -2.41 4.96
N LEU A 19 21.40 -1.84 5.66
CA LEU A 19 21.02 -2.23 7.01
C LEU A 19 20.03 -3.40 6.96
N LYS A 20 20.15 -4.35 7.89
CA LYS A 20 19.27 -5.53 7.98
C LYS A 20 18.41 -5.50 9.24
N GLY A 21 17.19 -6.04 9.13
CA GLY A 21 16.28 -6.24 10.26
C GLY A 21 15.89 -4.96 10.98
N HIS A 22 15.98 -4.97 12.31
CA HIS A 22 15.56 -3.84 13.16
C HIS A 22 16.36 -2.56 12.90
N TYR A 23 17.63 -2.66 12.49
CA TYR A 23 18.46 -1.49 12.16
C TYR A 23 17.89 -0.70 10.99
N PHE A 24 17.28 -1.38 10.00
CA PHE A 24 16.62 -0.69 8.88
C PHE A 24 15.41 0.12 9.37
N SER A 25 14.62 -0.44 10.29
CA SER A 25 13.43 0.24 10.84
C SER A 25 13.82 1.48 11.64
N ILE A 26 14.83 1.35 12.51
CA ILE A 26 15.37 2.49 13.29
C ILE A 26 15.89 3.57 12.34
N PHE A 27 16.64 3.19 11.31
CA PHE A 27 17.15 4.12 10.31
C PHE A 27 16.03 4.89 9.60
N THR A 28 14.94 4.22 9.17
CA THR A 28 13.82 4.90 8.52
C THR A 28 13.13 5.92 9.42
N LEU A 29 13.02 5.63 10.72
CA LEU A 29 12.47 6.57 11.71
C LEU A 29 13.41 7.78 11.87
N CYS A 30 14.71 7.54 12.04
CA CYS A 30 15.70 8.62 12.13
C CYS A 30 15.68 9.51 10.88
N VAL A 31 15.58 8.94 9.67
CA VAL A 31 15.46 9.71 8.44
C VAL A 31 14.20 10.56 8.41
N SER A 32 13.05 10.02 8.85
CA SER A 32 11.81 10.79 8.98
C SER A 32 12.00 12.00 9.90
N TYR A 33 12.57 11.78 11.09
CA TYR A 33 12.79 12.83 12.09
C TYR A 33 13.81 13.88 11.62
N ILE A 34 14.90 13.45 10.96
CA ILE A 34 15.88 14.37 10.37
C ILE A 34 15.22 15.23 9.29
N MET A 35 14.35 14.65 8.44
CA MET A 35 13.61 15.40 7.42
C MET A 35 12.64 16.40 8.04
N PHE A 36 11.95 16.04 9.13
CA PHE A 36 11.12 16.97 9.89
C PHE A 36 11.93 18.17 10.40
N LEU A 37 13.05 17.91 11.10
CA LEU A 37 13.94 18.96 11.60
C LEU A 37 14.50 19.84 10.48
N LEU A 38 14.85 19.23 9.34
CA LEU A 38 15.35 19.94 8.19
C LEU A 38 14.29 20.90 7.64
N ILE A 39 13.02 20.48 7.56
CA ILE A 39 11.92 21.33 7.10
C ILE A 39 11.62 22.44 8.13
N GLU A 40 11.68 22.13 9.42
CA GLU A 40 11.37 23.09 10.49
C GLU A 40 12.47 24.15 10.68
N LYS A 41 13.75 23.76 10.58
CA LYS A 41 14.89 24.65 10.87
C LYS A 41 15.46 25.37 9.64
N TRP A 42 15.15 24.91 8.43
CA TRP A 42 15.73 25.48 7.21
C TRP A 42 14.94 26.71 6.71
N GLU A 43 15.04 27.80 7.45
CA GLU A 43 14.29 29.04 7.19
C GLU A 43 14.46 29.59 5.77
N SER A 44 15.66 29.50 5.19
CA SER A 44 15.92 30.07 3.86
C SER A 44 15.20 29.39 2.70
N LEU A 45 14.79 28.12 2.87
CA LEU A 45 14.12 27.35 1.81
C LEU A 45 12.65 27.09 2.13
N THR A 46 12.35 26.68 3.36
CA THR A 46 10.99 26.25 3.77
C THR A 46 10.24 27.32 4.53
N HIS A 47 10.89 28.44 4.89
CA HIS A 47 10.37 29.44 5.83
C HIS A 47 10.12 28.87 7.24
N GLY A 48 10.76 27.74 7.55
CA GLY A 48 10.73 27.09 8.85
C GLY A 48 9.31 26.78 9.35
N PRO A 49 8.94 27.19 10.58
CA PRO A 49 7.63 26.88 11.16
C PRO A 49 6.45 27.59 10.47
N VAL A 50 6.70 28.68 9.73
CA VAL A 50 5.66 29.38 8.96
C VAL A 50 5.20 28.54 7.78
N GLY A 51 6.09 27.71 7.22
CA GLY A 51 5.83 26.90 6.05
C GLY A 51 5.68 27.72 4.76
N ILE A 52 5.36 27.02 3.68
CA ILE A 52 5.23 27.61 2.34
C ILE A 52 3.75 27.84 2.05
N MET A 53 3.38 29.11 1.84
CA MET A 53 2.04 29.54 1.46
C MET A 53 1.94 29.91 -0.03
N GLY A 54 0.73 29.83 -0.59
CA GLY A 54 0.45 30.36 -1.93
C GLY A 54 0.93 29.48 -3.07
N ILE A 55 1.01 28.17 -2.85
CA ILE A 55 1.42 27.23 -3.90
C ILE A 55 0.41 27.33 -5.07
N PRO A 56 0.89 27.57 -6.30
CA PRO A 56 0.01 27.73 -7.45
C PRO A 56 -0.81 26.47 -7.67
N ALA A 57 -2.05 26.64 -8.12
CA ALA A 57 -2.88 25.51 -8.50
C ALA A 57 -2.20 24.73 -9.65
N PRO A 58 -2.46 23.41 -9.76
CA PRO A 58 -1.94 22.61 -10.86
C PRO A 58 -2.22 23.30 -12.20
N THR A 59 -1.20 23.41 -13.06
CA THR A 59 -1.34 24.06 -14.35
C THR A 59 -2.38 23.34 -15.21
N GLY A 60 -3.22 24.11 -15.90
CA GLY A 60 -4.22 23.54 -16.80
C GLY A 60 -3.56 22.73 -17.92
N ILE A 61 -4.17 21.60 -18.29
CA ILE A 61 -3.75 20.80 -19.44
C ILE A 61 -4.73 21.11 -20.57
N GLY A 62 -4.33 21.97 -21.51
CA GLY A 62 -5.19 22.43 -22.60
C GLY A 62 -6.42 23.19 -22.08
N PRO A 63 -7.67 22.81 -22.45
CA PRO A 63 -8.89 23.48 -21.99
C PRO A 63 -9.28 23.14 -20.54
N LEU A 64 -8.65 22.15 -19.91
CA LEU A 64 -8.94 21.81 -18.51
C LEU A 64 -8.23 22.77 -17.57
N GLN A 65 -9.01 23.51 -16.78
CA GLN A 65 -8.51 24.36 -15.70
C GLN A 65 -8.76 23.70 -14.34
N PHE A 66 -7.74 23.67 -13.48
CA PHE A 66 -7.80 23.04 -12.15
C PHE A 66 -7.99 24.06 -11.02
N GLY A 67 -8.80 25.09 -11.29
CA GLY A 67 -9.07 26.17 -10.33
C GLY A 67 -10.22 25.89 -9.35
N THR A 68 -11.05 24.87 -9.62
CA THR A 68 -12.23 24.56 -8.78
C THR A 68 -11.98 23.31 -7.92
N PRO A 69 -12.57 23.22 -6.70
CA PRO A 69 -12.43 22.03 -5.85
C PRO A 69 -12.85 20.73 -6.55
N LEU A 70 -13.90 20.81 -7.37
CA LEU A 70 -14.44 19.67 -8.13
C LEU A 70 -13.45 19.20 -9.22
N SER A 71 -12.83 20.14 -9.95
CA SER A 71 -11.78 19.81 -10.93
C SER A 71 -10.55 19.18 -10.30
N GLN A 72 -10.15 19.65 -9.11
CA GLN A 72 -9.03 19.09 -8.36
C GLN A 72 -9.33 17.69 -7.83
N TYR A 73 -10.57 17.44 -7.39
CA TYR A 73 -11.02 16.10 -6.99
C TYR A 73 -10.86 15.09 -8.13
N TYR A 74 -11.33 15.43 -9.34
CA TYR A 74 -11.19 14.53 -10.49
C TYR A 74 -9.73 14.36 -10.94
N LEU A 75 -8.90 15.39 -10.79
CA LEU A 75 -7.46 15.27 -11.04
C LEU A 75 -6.82 14.24 -10.10
N VAL A 76 -7.02 14.37 -8.80
CA VAL A 76 -6.49 13.43 -7.80
C VAL A 76 -7.05 12.03 -8.03
N LEU A 77 -8.35 11.91 -8.32
CA LEU A 77 -8.98 10.63 -8.63
C LEU A 77 -8.37 9.97 -9.87
N ALA A 78 -8.10 10.74 -10.94
CA ALA A 78 -7.45 10.22 -12.14
C ALA A 78 -6.05 9.69 -11.84
N PHE A 79 -5.24 10.43 -11.06
CA PHE A 79 -3.91 9.98 -10.63
C PHE A 79 -3.98 8.77 -9.71
N LEU A 80 -4.98 8.68 -8.83
CA LEU A 80 -5.20 7.53 -7.97
C LEU A 80 -5.51 6.28 -8.79
N VAL A 81 -6.47 6.37 -9.72
CA VAL A 81 -6.85 5.25 -10.62
C VAL A 81 -5.66 4.84 -11.48
N LEU A 82 -4.95 5.80 -12.07
CA LEU A 82 -3.77 5.54 -12.88
C LEU A 82 -2.66 4.87 -12.04
N GLY A 83 -2.39 5.36 -10.84
CA GLY A 83 -1.40 4.79 -9.93
C GLY A 83 -1.73 3.36 -9.54
N ILE A 84 -2.98 3.08 -9.17
CA ILE A 84 -3.45 1.72 -8.87
C ILE A 84 -3.31 0.83 -10.11
N TRP A 85 -3.67 1.31 -11.30
CA TRP A 85 -3.57 0.56 -12.54
C TRP A 85 -2.12 0.21 -12.91
N ILE A 86 -1.20 1.18 -12.82
CA ILE A 86 0.24 0.99 -13.05
C ILE A 86 0.79 -0.04 -12.06
N MET A 87 0.52 0.14 -10.77
CA MET A 87 0.99 -0.80 -9.74
C MET A 87 0.41 -2.20 -9.96
N ALA A 88 -0.85 -2.32 -10.39
CA ALA A 88 -1.45 -3.61 -10.74
C ALA A 88 -0.74 -4.28 -11.93
N ARG A 89 -0.24 -3.52 -12.92
CA ARG A 89 0.58 -4.09 -14.00
C ARG A 89 1.97 -4.48 -13.52
N ILE A 90 2.62 -3.68 -12.67
CA ILE A 90 3.94 -3.99 -12.10
C ILE A 90 3.88 -5.30 -11.30
N VAL A 91 2.89 -5.44 -10.41
CA VAL A 91 2.72 -6.64 -9.57
C VAL A 91 2.47 -7.90 -10.40
N ARG A 92 1.80 -7.79 -11.55
CA ARG A 92 1.58 -8.92 -12.48
C ARG A 92 2.73 -9.19 -13.45
N SER A 93 3.76 -8.34 -13.47
CA SER A 93 4.93 -8.48 -14.34
C SER A 93 6.00 -9.37 -13.70
N LEU A 94 7.07 -9.66 -14.45
CA LEU A 94 8.24 -10.38 -13.92
C LEU A 94 8.87 -9.66 -12.72
N LEU A 95 8.90 -8.32 -12.73
CA LEU A 95 9.39 -7.52 -11.59
C LEU A 95 8.58 -7.78 -10.32
N GLY A 96 7.26 -7.88 -10.45
CA GLY A 96 6.37 -8.22 -9.33
C GLY A 96 6.65 -9.61 -8.75
N ARG A 97 6.98 -10.59 -9.61
CA ARG A 97 7.38 -11.93 -9.17
C ARG A 97 8.71 -11.89 -8.41
N SER A 98 9.67 -11.08 -8.86
CA SER A 98 10.94 -10.86 -8.14
C SER A 98 10.71 -10.22 -6.76
N PHE A 99 9.84 -9.21 -6.66
CA PHE A 99 9.47 -8.62 -5.37
C PHE A 99 8.82 -9.63 -4.42
N MET A 100 7.94 -10.49 -4.94
CA MET A 100 7.31 -11.55 -4.15
C MET A 100 8.31 -12.62 -3.70
N ALA A 101 9.29 -12.97 -4.53
CA ALA A 101 10.36 -13.90 -4.15
C ALA A 101 11.19 -13.34 -2.99
N VAL A 102 11.67 -12.09 -3.11
CA VAL A 102 12.43 -11.40 -2.06
C VAL A 102 11.62 -11.24 -0.77
N ARG A 103 10.30 -10.98 -0.88
CA ARG A 103 9.40 -10.91 0.29
C ARG A 103 9.31 -12.23 1.06
N ASN A 104 9.41 -13.37 0.39
CA ASN A 104 9.26 -14.68 1.02
C ASN A 104 10.56 -15.12 1.72
N SER A 105 11.69 -15.00 1.03
CA SER A 105 13.02 -15.24 1.62
C SER A 105 14.10 -14.65 0.72
N ASP A 106 14.99 -13.87 1.34
CA ASP A 106 16.18 -13.34 0.67
C ASP A 106 17.07 -14.48 0.14
N GLU A 107 17.27 -15.53 0.93
CA GLU A 107 18.12 -16.68 0.60
C GLU A 107 17.58 -17.48 -0.59
N LEU A 108 16.25 -17.71 -0.62
CA LEU A 108 15.60 -18.41 -1.74
C LEU A 108 15.62 -17.58 -3.03
N ALA A 109 15.45 -16.25 -2.91
CA ALA A 109 15.50 -15.36 -4.07
C ALA A 109 16.92 -15.31 -4.67
N GLU A 110 17.96 -15.29 -3.83
CA GLU A 110 19.35 -15.31 -4.27
C GLU A 110 19.71 -16.64 -4.96
N ALA A 111 19.23 -17.78 -4.44
CA ALA A 111 19.39 -19.08 -5.08
C ALA A 111 18.74 -19.18 -6.47
N LEU A 112 17.69 -18.38 -6.72
CA LEU A 112 17.04 -18.25 -8.03
C LEU A 112 17.73 -17.23 -8.96
N GLY A 113 18.88 -16.68 -8.56
CA GLY A 113 19.66 -15.72 -9.34
C GLY A 113 19.10 -14.29 -9.31
N ILE A 114 18.23 -13.96 -8.36
CA ILE A 114 17.66 -12.61 -8.22
C ILE A 114 18.64 -11.73 -7.43
N ASP A 115 19.07 -10.62 -8.03
CA ASP A 115 19.86 -9.60 -7.34
C ASP A 115 18.99 -8.89 -6.28
N LEU A 116 19.25 -9.20 -5.00
CA LEU A 116 18.52 -8.66 -3.86
C LEU A 116 18.65 -7.14 -3.76
N MET A 117 19.85 -6.60 -3.98
CA MET A 117 20.13 -5.18 -3.82
C MET A 117 19.39 -4.36 -4.87
N ARG A 118 19.46 -4.77 -6.14
CA ARG A 118 18.73 -4.13 -7.24
C ARG A 118 17.23 -4.20 -7.01
N THR A 119 16.73 -5.37 -6.62
CA THR A 119 15.29 -5.60 -6.42
C THR A 119 14.74 -4.74 -5.27
N LYS A 120 15.42 -4.70 -4.12
CA LYS A 120 15.01 -3.85 -2.98
C LYS A 120 15.16 -2.36 -3.29
N THR A 121 16.20 -1.96 -4.02
CA THR A 121 16.38 -0.55 -4.42
C THR A 121 15.28 -0.11 -5.37
N LEU A 122 14.90 -0.93 -6.34
CA LEU A 122 13.79 -0.65 -7.25
C LEU A 122 12.46 -0.53 -6.51
N SER A 123 12.17 -1.42 -5.54
CA SER A 123 10.92 -1.32 -4.77
C SER A 123 10.89 -0.05 -3.91
N PHE A 124 12.03 0.36 -3.35
CA PHE A 124 12.17 1.60 -2.60
C PHE A 124 11.98 2.84 -3.49
N VAL A 125 12.67 2.90 -4.63
CA VAL A 125 12.54 4.00 -5.61
C VAL A 125 11.10 4.14 -6.09
N LEU A 126 10.43 3.02 -6.43
CA LEU A 126 9.02 3.03 -6.80
C LEU A 126 8.17 3.65 -5.69
N SER A 127 8.36 3.22 -4.44
CA SER A 127 7.62 3.75 -3.29
C SER A 127 7.81 5.27 -3.12
N VAL A 128 9.04 5.75 -3.23
CA VAL A 128 9.36 7.19 -3.11
C VAL A 128 8.78 7.99 -4.28
N VAL A 129 8.75 7.43 -5.49
CA VAL A 129 8.10 8.08 -6.65
C VAL A 129 6.59 8.24 -6.41
N TYR A 130 5.91 7.20 -5.92
CA TYR A 130 4.48 7.29 -5.58
C TYR A 130 4.23 8.32 -4.46
N ALA A 131 5.04 8.30 -3.40
CA ALA A 131 4.96 9.29 -2.32
C ALA A 131 5.20 10.72 -2.82
N GLY A 132 6.17 10.90 -3.71
CA GLY A 132 6.48 12.19 -4.35
C GLY A 132 5.35 12.74 -5.19
N PHE A 133 4.68 11.87 -5.98
CA PHE A 133 3.49 12.27 -6.71
C PHE A 133 2.32 12.62 -5.79
N ALA A 134 2.07 11.81 -4.76
CA ALA A 134 1.04 12.09 -3.76
C ALA A 134 1.27 13.44 -3.06
N GLY A 135 2.51 13.72 -2.62
CA GLY A 135 2.90 14.98 -1.99
C GLY A 135 2.77 16.18 -2.93
N ALA A 136 3.14 16.03 -4.21
CA ALA A 136 2.98 17.11 -5.20
C ALA A 136 1.51 17.44 -5.47
N LEU A 137 0.64 16.41 -5.55
CA LEU A 137 -0.80 16.59 -5.70
C LEU A 137 -1.41 17.24 -4.45
N TYR A 138 -1.01 16.77 -3.27
CA TYR A 138 -1.44 17.34 -1.98
C TYR A 138 -1.07 18.82 -1.86
N ALA A 139 0.18 19.17 -2.17
CA ALA A 139 0.66 20.55 -2.16
C ALA A 139 -0.15 21.46 -3.09
N GLY A 140 -0.48 20.98 -4.29
CA GLY A 140 -1.30 21.72 -5.25
C GLY A 140 -2.76 21.89 -4.82
N GLN A 141 -3.30 20.95 -4.04
CA GLN A 141 -4.68 20.99 -3.54
C GLN A 141 -4.81 21.89 -2.30
N VAL A 142 -3.96 21.68 -1.29
CA VAL A 142 -4.03 22.38 0.00
C VAL A 142 -3.41 23.78 -0.08
N ARG A 143 -2.50 23.99 -1.02
CA ARG A 143 -1.83 25.28 -1.32
C ARG A 143 -0.99 25.85 -0.16
N PHE A 144 -0.79 25.02 0.86
CA PHE A 144 0.00 25.28 2.05
C PHE A 144 0.76 24.01 2.44
N LEU A 145 2.04 24.17 2.78
CA LEU A 145 2.89 23.10 3.31
C LEU A 145 3.57 23.59 4.59
N GLY A 146 3.15 23.02 5.73
CA GLY A 146 3.80 23.22 7.03
C GLY A 146 4.65 22.01 7.44
N PRO A 147 5.57 22.18 8.42
CA PRO A 147 6.45 21.10 8.90
C PRO A 147 5.68 19.94 9.54
N ASP A 148 4.48 20.17 10.10
CA ASP A 148 3.66 19.13 10.74
C ASP A 148 3.34 17.94 9.82
N LEU A 149 3.32 18.17 8.49
CA LEU A 149 3.08 17.13 7.49
C LEU A 149 4.24 16.12 7.40
N ALA A 150 5.44 16.50 7.83
CA ALA A 150 6.61 15.65 7.88
C ALA A 150 6.81 14.98 9.25
N SER A 151 5.90 15.21 10.20
CA SER A 151 6.00 14.64 11.55
C SER A 151 5.89 13.12 11.54
N GLU A 152 6.46 12.50 12.57
CA GLU A 152 6.49 11.05 12.73
C GLU A 152 5.09 10.48 12.94
N VAL A 153 4.19 11.28 13.52
CA VAL A 153 2.77 10.94 13.73
C VAL A 153 2.09 10.61 12.40
N VAL A 154 2.33 11.42 11.36
CA VAL A 154 1.79 11.18 10.01
C VAL A 154 2.33 9.86 9.44
N THR A 155 3.61 9.56 9.66
CA THR A 155 4.20 8.27 9.25
C THR A 155 3.51 7.09 9.93
N PHE A 156 3.21 7.18 11.23
CA PHE A 156 2.44 6.14 11.93
C PHE A 156 1.02 6.01 11.41
N ASP A 157 0.34 7.12 11.09
CA ASP A 157 -1.01 7.09 10.48
C ASP A 157 -0.99 6.36 9.13
N LEU A 158 0.01 6.63 8.28
CA LEU A 158 0.16 5.94 6.99
C LEU A 158 0.39 4.43 7.17
N VAL A 159 1.26 4.04 8.10
CA VAL A 159 1.49 2.61 8.42
C VAL A 159 0.19 1.98 8.95
N MET A 160 -0.55 2.71 9.78
CA MET A 160 -1.82 2.27 10.33
C MET A 160 -2.88 2.03 9.25
N PHE A 161 -3.01 2.93 8.26
CA PHE A 161 -3.92 2.72 7.12
C PHE A 161 -3.59 1.42 6.36
N VAL A 162 -2.30 1.14 6.17
CA VAL A 162 -1.84 -0.09 5.49
C VAL A 162 -2.15 -1.34 6.34
N LEU A 163 -1.88 -1.29 7.65
CA LEU A 163 -2.15 -2.40 8.57
C LEU A 163 -3.64 -2.73 8.64
N VAL A 164 -4.47 -1.71 8.86
CA VAL A 164 -5.94 -1.82 8.93
C VAL A 164 -6.50 -2.35 7.60
N GLY A 165 -6.07 -1.74 6.50
CA GLY A 165 -6.53 -2.06 5.16
C GLY A 165 -6.13 -3.46 4.68
N GLY A 166 -4.90 -3.88 4.99
CA GLY A 166 -4.35 -5.19 4.70
C GLY A 166 -3.00 -5.15 4.00
N VAL A 167 -1.96 -5.58 4.71
CA VAL A 167 -0.57 -5.62 4.23
C VAL A 167 -0.42 -6.54 3.03
N GLY A 168 0.21 -6.04 1.96
CA GLY A 168 0.46 -6.82 0.76
C GLY A 168 -0.75 -6.97 -0.17
N THR A 169 -1.78 -6.15 0.01
CA THR A 169 -2.90 -6.02 -0.94
C THR A 169 -2.83 -4.66 -1.65
N LEU A 170 -3.31 -4.60 -2.90
CA LEU A 170 -3.28 -3.36 -3.68
C LEU A 170 -4.35 -2.35 -3.21
N LEU A 171 -5.56 -2.84 -2.87
CA LEU A 171 -6.69 -2.02 -2.44
C LEU A 171 -6.77 -1.84 -0.93
N GLY A 172 -6.01 -2.62 -0.14
CA GLY A 172 -5.99 -2.54 1.32
C GLY A 172 -5.73 -1.12 1.81
N PRO A 173 -4.59 -0.50 1.49
CA PRO A 173 -4.26 0.84 1.96
C PRO A 173 -5.35 1.87 1.64
N LEU A 174 -6.00 1.78 0.48
CA LEU A 174 -7.09 2.68 0.10
C LEU A 174 -8.31 2.50 1.01
N VAL A 175 -8.74 1.25 1.25
CA VAL A 175 -9.85 0.95 2.16
C VAL A 175 -9.49 1.34 3.59
N GLY A 176 -8.25 1.10 4.01
CA GLY A 176 -7.75 1.46 5.32
C GLY A 176 -7.76 2.97 5.55
N THR A 177 -7.28 3.77 4.59
CA THR A 177 -7.34 5.23 4.66
C THR A 177 -8.78 5.71 4.77
N VAL A 178 -9.68 5.27 3.88
CA VAL A 178 -11.09 5.70 3.92
C VAL A 178 -11.76 5.32 5.24
N LEU A 179 -11.59 4.08 5.69
CA LEU A 179 -12.23 3.58 6.91
C LEU A 179 -11.70 4.30 8.15
N VAL A 180 -10.38 4.40 8.28
CA VAL A 180 -9.76 5.03 9.46
C VAL A 180 -10.11 6.51 9.50
N THR A 181 -9.99 7.23 8.39
CA THR A 181 -10.35 8.66 8.33
C THR A 181 -11.83 8.85 8.67
N TYR A 182 -12.71 8.03 8.11
CA TYR A 182 -14.14 8.08 8.43
C TYR A 182 -14.40 7.81 9.92
N LEU A 183 -13.69 6.83 10.49
CA LEU A 183 -13.82 6.46 11.90
C LEU A 183 -13.32 7.57 12.82
N THR A 184 -12.13 8.13 12.58
CA THR A 184 -11.57 9.21 13.41
C THR A 184 -12.41 10.48 13.32
N GLN A 185 -12.98 10.78 12.14
CA GLN A 185 -13.91 11.88 11.93
C GLN A 185 -15.27 11.62 12.60
N SER A 186 -15.76 10.37 12.55
CA SER A 186 -16.98 9.99 13.26
C SER A 186 -16.80 10.09 14.77
N LEU A 187 -15.61 9.79 15.32
CA LEU A 187 -15.32 9.92 16.76
C LEU A 187 -15.04 11.37 17.20
N GLN A 188 -15.13 12.34 16.30
CA GLN A 188 -14.81 13.74 16.60
C GLN A 188 -15.77 14.37 17.63
N PHE A 189 -16.98 13.85 17.80
CA PHE A 189 -17.90 14.28 18.87
C PHE A 189 -17.37 13.97 20.27
N LEU A 190 -16.43 13.02 20.42
CA LEU A 190 -15.86 12.61 21.69
C LEU A 190 -14.69 13.49 22.17
N GLN A 191 -14.25 14.46 21.35
CA GLN A 191 -13.17 15.42 21.64
C GLN A 191 -11.95 14.75 22.30
N ASP A 192 -11.69 15.01 23.58
CA ASP A 192 -10.54 14.52 24.33
C ASP A 192 -10.52 12.99 24.50
N TYR A 193 -11.69 12.34 24.51
CA TYR A 193 -11.79 10.89 24.64
C TYR A 193 -11.52 10.14 23.33
N ARG A 194 -11.35 10.85 22.21
CA ARG A 194 -11.13 10.24 20.88
C ARG A 194 -9.96 9.26 20.90
N MET A 195 -8.80 9.67 21.42
CA MET A 195 -7.60 8.80 21.45
C MET A 195 -7.77 7.61 22.41
N VAL A 196 -8.49 7.80 23.52
CA VAL A 196 -8.76 6.76 24.51
C VAL A 196 -9.61 5.64 23.93
N VAL A 197 -10.57 5.98 23.06
CA VAL A 197 -11.42 4.98 22.38
C VAL A 197 -10.74 4.42 21.13
N PHE A 198 -10.03 5.27 20.38
CA PHE A 198 -9.43 4.89 19.11
C PHE A 198 -8.31 3.85 19.25
N GLY A 199 -7.43 3.99 20.25
CA GLY A 199 -6.31 3.06 20.47
C GLY A 199 -6.76 1.61 20.72
N PRO A 200 -7.62 1.33 21.72
CA PRO A 200 -8.16 0.00 21.95
C PRO A 200 -8.93 -0.57 20.77
N LEU A 201 -9.72 0.27 20.08
CA LEU A 201 -10.45 -0.14 18.88
C LEU A 201 -9.50 -0.59 17.76
N LEU A 202 -8.41 0.14 17.56
CA LEU A 202 -7.37 -0.22 16.61
C LEU A 202 -6.67 -1.54 16.99
N ILE A 203 -6.31 -1.71 18.26
CA ILE A 203 -5.70 -2.95 18.77
C ILE A 203 -6.63 -4.14 18.53
N ALA A 204 -7.92 -3.99 18.86
CA ALA A 204 -8.92 -5.01 18.61
C ALA A 204 -8.97 -5.36 17.11
N LEU A 205 -9.00 -4.35 16.23
CA LEU A 205 -9.02 -4.58 14.78
C LEU A 205 -7.80 -5.36 14.30
N ILE A 206 -6.60 -5.02 14.79
CA ILE A 206 -5.36 -5.72 14.43
C ILE A 206 -5.37 -7.17 14.95
N ILE A 207 -5.87 -7.41 16.16
CA ILE A 207 -5.95 -8.76 16.76
C ILE A 207 -6.98 -9.63 16.01
N PHE A 208 -8.16 -9.10 15.73
CA PHE A 208 -9.24 -9.86 15.08
C PHE A 208 -9.04 -10.00 13.56
N MET A 209 -8.26 -9.11 12.94
CA MET A 209 -8.07 -9.05 11.49
C MET A 209 -6.58 -8.90 11.13
N PRO A 210 -5.74 -9.92 11.39
CA PRO A 210 -4.28 -9.82 11.23
C PRO A 210 -3.82 -9.63 9.77
N ASP A 211 -4.64 -10.03 8.79
CA ASP A 211 -4.39 -9.78 7.36
C ASP A 211 -4.98 -8.44 6.87
N GLY A 212 -5.56 -7.65 7.78
CA GLY A 212 -6.39 -6.48 7.51
C GLY A 212 -7.73 -6.82 6.84
N LEU A 213 -8.52 -5.78 6.58
CA LEU A 213 -9.89 -5.90 6.05
C LEU A 213 -9.94 -6.57 4.67
N VAL A 214 -9.15 -6.07 3.73
CA VAL A 214 -9.16 -6.55 2.35
C VAL A 214 -8.51 -7.94 2.26
N GLY A 215 -7.44 -8.19 3.01
CA GLY A 215 -6.77 -9.49 3.06
C GLY A 215 -7.69 -10.59 3.62
N THR A 216 -8.39 -10.30 4.72
CA THR A 216 -9.36 -11.23 5.32
C THR A 216 -10.52 -11.52 4.38
N TRP A 217 -11.05 -10.51 3.69
CA TRP A 217 -12.12 -10.67 2.72
C TRP A 217 -11.70 -11.54 1.52
N LEU A 218 -10.51 -11.31 0.97
CA LEU A 218 -9.98 -12.07 -0.15
C LEU A 218 -9.76 -13.55 0.22
N LYS A 219 -9.19 -13.83 1.41
CA LYS A 219 -9.01 -15.21 1.91
C LYS A 219 -10.35 -15.93 2.10
N ARG A 220 -11.36 -15.24 2.64
CA ARG A 220 -12.72 -15.80 2.77
C ARG A 220 -13.34 -16.10 1.42
N ARG A 221 -13.15 -15.23 0.42
CA ARG A 221 -13.66 -15.45 -0.95
C ARG A 221 -12.96 -16.62 -1.64
N ALA A 222 -11.63 -16.73 -1.50
CA ALA A 222 -10.86 -17.86 -2.05
C ALA A 222 -11.33 -19.19 -1.46
N ARG A 223 -11.46 -19.29 -0.13
CA ARG A 223 -11.98 -20.49 0.54
C ARG A 223 -13.39 -20.88 0.09
N ARG A 224 -14.26 -19.90 -0.17
CA ARG A 224 -15.61 -20.16 -0.70
C ARG A 224 -15.58 -20.66 -2.14
N ALA A 225 -14.70 -20.11 -2.98
CA ALA A 225 -14.52 -20.59 -4.35
C ALA A 225 -13.96 -22.02 -4.38
N ASP A 226 -12.99 -22.33 -3.52
CA ASP A 226 -12.43 -23.68 -3.39
C ASP A 226 -13.49 -24.68 -2.88
N ALA A 227 -14.31 -24.29 -1.89
CA ALA A 227 -15.41 -25.13 -1.41
C ALA A 227 -16.47 -25.40 -2.50
N GLN A 228 -16.78 -24.40 -3.34
CA GLN A 228 -17.69 -24.57 -4.48
C GLN A 228 -17.10 -25.46 -5.58
N ALA A 229 -15.78 -25.34 -5.84
CA ALA A 229 -15.09 -26.17 -6.81
C ALA A 229 -15.00 -27.64 -6.36
N SER A 230 -14.77 -27.89 -5.07
CA SER A 230 -14.82 -29.24 -4.49
C SER A 230 -16.23 -29.83 -4.55
N ALA A 231 -17.26 -29.06 -4.17
CA ALA A 231 -18.65 -29.51 -4.26
C ALA A 231 -19.08 -29.81 -5.71
N ALA A 232 -18.61 -29.05 -6.69
CA ALA A 232 -18.86 -29.30 -8.11
C ALA A 232 -18.15 -30.57 -8.62
N LYS A 233 -16.92 -30.86 -8.14
CA LYS A 233 -16.21 -32.11 -8.44
C LYS A 233 -16.90 -33.33 -7.83
N ASP A 234 -17.38 -33.22 -6.59
CA ASP A 234 -18.09 -34.31 -5.91
C ASP A 234 -19.43 -34.62 -6.60
N ALA A 235 -20.14 -33.58 -7.06
CA ALA A 235 -21.37 -33.74 -7.85
C ALA A 235 -21.10 -34.40 -9.22
N ALA A 236 -20.00 -34.05 -9.90
CA ALA A 236 -19.61 -34.65 -11.17
C ALA A 236 -19.12 -36.11 -11.02
N GLY A 237 -18.46 -36.43 -9.90
CA GLY A 237 -18.03 -37.79 -9.56
C GLY A 237 -19.18 -38.73 -9.22
N ALA A 238 -20.25 -38.22 -8.58
CA ALA A 238 -21.44 -39.01 -8.26
C ALA A 238 -22.28 -39.42 -9.50
N THR A 239 -22.17 -38.67 -10.61
CA THR A 239 -22.83 -39.01 -11.89
C THR A 239 -22.07 -40.03 -12.74
N ALA A 240 -20.83 -40.37 -12.41
CA ALA A 240 -20.10 -41.45 -13.07
C ALA A 240 -20.57 -42.81 -12.50
N THR A 241 -21.60 -43.38 -13.12
CA THR A 241 -22.12 -44.72 -12.80
C THR A 241 -20.98 -45.73 -12.77
N PRO A 242 -20.85 -46.56 -11.71
CA PRO A 242 -19.84 -47.62 -11.71
C PRO A 242 -20.19 -48.60 -12.83
N ILE A 243 -19.27 -48.74 -13.80
CA ILE A 243 -19.35 -49.79 -14.83
C ILE A 243 -19.35 -51.12 -14.08
N ALA A 244 -20.52 -51.77 -14.03
CA ALA A 244 -20.68 -53.06 -13.38
C ALA A 244 -19.71 -54.07 -13.99
N PRO A 245 -19.04 -54.93 -13.19
CA PRO A 245 -18.12 -55.91 -13.74
C PRO A 245 -18.89 -56.88 -14.64
N ALA A 246 -18.42 -57.04 -15.88
CA ALA A 246 -18.97 -57.96 -16.84
C ALA A 246 -18.98 -59.37 -16.25
N LYS A 247 -20.18 -59.97 -16.12
CA LYS A 247 -20.32 -61.35 -15.69
C LYS A 247 -19.63 -62.26 -16.70
N GLU A 248 -18.54 -62.88 -16.27
CA GLU A 248 -17.82 -63.91 -16.98
C GLU A 248 -18.72 -65.16 -17.08
N GLY A 249 -19.34 -65.34 -18.24
CA GLY A 249 -20.18 -66.47 -18.56
C GLY A 249 -19.32 -67.72 -18.76
N ARG A 250 -19.30 -68.59 -17.75
CA ARG A 250 -18.91 -70.00 -17.90
C ARG A 250 -19.79 -70.66 -18.96
N SER A 251 -19.20 -71.10 -20.06
CA SER A 251 -19.81 -72.08 -20.96
C SER A 251 -18.99 -73.37 -20.89
N HIS A 252 -19.56 -74.35 -20.22
CA HIS A 252 -19.25 -75.76 -20.42
C HIS A 252 -19.77 -76.18 -21.80
N ALA A 253 -18.90 -76.77 -22.63
CA ALA A 253 -19.17 -77.92 -23.51
C ALA A 253 -17.87 -78.28 -24.23
#